data_AF-E6ZKF5-F1
#
_entry.id   AF-E6ZKF5-F1
#
_cell.length_a   1.000
_cell.length_b   1.000
_cell.length_c   1.000
_cell.angle_alpha   90.00
_cell.angle_beta   90.00
_cell.angle_gamma   90.00
#
_symmetry.space_group_name_H-M   'P 1'
#
loop_
_entity.id
_entity.type
_entity.pdbx_description
1 polymer ?
#
loop_
_entity_poly.entity_id
_entity_poly.type
_entity_poly.pdbx_seq_one_letter_code
_entity_poly.pdbx_strand_id
1 'polypeptide(L)'
;MAVASSSRRLVVQQSRCALRSATLSPRSVATPSASFRPTATAGTVHALRHSSSSSSSNDKDDEWTRHRAQYNYDPFTLHPEAKHYSYPMVTADELASPMCSKVNSRGPGGRPREVRMLARDFIHDSLYNPTYGYFTKQAVLLPDPPVSGEDKEAEGYKEVAGELYTEEMGLLRPANAGFDFNAIRNESEFMRLVEERYQLFEEQISVLVQDHANTLDAASKQQQFASDVQRERTARLAKRTSPAPTEYSAAGLEAAQQRGRAMRAHEGVQESDVQSMAAKQVWHTPTQIFQPHYAHAIARYLVAEYKLHHYPYDDLAIYELGAGSGALAHGILDYLRAHEPEIYVRTRYRIVEISARLAAEQRRKLRAFGERVEVVNEDVLGWSRGVVQEPCFVVALEVLDNLAHDVVRFGTVGLEAYQAVVSVDETGDMHELWQPLSDPLIREYLDTVPLSPLASSPLRFLPPRLREAVAKHAPFFPNLTAPTYVPTHALRLMHTLHRCFPQHRLVMSDFDTLPDALVGTNAPVVQTRFQGAMIPVSTYLVLQGYFDIFFPTNFAHLKHVYKSVLSPGKARSAGKEFFSSHFPGAGGAGGARERNVKVYSHAAFLERYAQTEKLQLRDGSNPLLSWYANASWFLS
;
A
#
# COMPACT_ATOMS: atom_id res chain seq x y z
N MET A 1 -15.55 13.82 -31.19
CA MET A 1 -14.83 13.69 -32.49
C MET A 1 -13.49 13.05 -32.21
N ALA A 2 -13.14 12.00 -32.97
CA ALA A 2 -11.96 11.17 -32.74
C ALA A 2 -10.80 11.59 -33.67
N VAL A 3 -9.59 11.79 -33.12
CA VAL A 3 -8.24 11.74 -33.77
C VAL A 3 -7.23 11.57 -32.61
N ALA A 4 -6.60 10.42 -32.33
CA ALA A 4 -5.52 9.68 -32.99
C ALA A 4 -4.09 10.28 -32.82
N SER A 5 -3.22 9.56 -32.09
CA SER A 5 -1.76 9.48 -32.31
C SER A 5 -1.23 8.23 -31.56
N SER A 6 -1.05 7.11 -32.27
CA SER A 6 0.21 6.62 -32.85
C SER A 6 1.10 5.87 -31.84
N SER A 7 0.97 4.55 -31.83
CA SER A 7 1.99 3.63 -31.31
C SER A 7 2.25 2.56 -32.35
N ARG A 8 3.50 2.53 -32.83
CA ARG A 8 4.02 1.55 -33.78
C ARG A 8 3.98 0.16 -33.14
N ARG A 9 3.15 -0.74 -33.67
CA ARG A 9 3.24 -2.18 -33.43
C ARG A 9 3.95 -2.86 -34.60
N LEU A 10 5.03 -3.56 -34.30
CA LEU A 10 5.60 -4.60 -35.15
C LEU A 10 4.61 -5.78 -35.17
N VAL A 11 4.04 -6.06 -36.34
CA VAL A 11 3.18 -7.22 -36.61
C VAL A 11 3.94 -8.14 -37.56
N VAL A 12 4.22 -9.35 -37.09
CA VAL A 12 4.68 -10.47 -37.93
C VAL A 12 3.48 -11.02 -38.69
N GLN A 13 3.63 -11.08 -40.01
CA GLN A 13 2.67 -11.58 -40.99
C GLN A 13 2.31 -13.06 -40.75
N GLN A 14 1.00 -13.35 -40.77
CA GLN A 14 0.50 -14.60 -41.33
C GLN A 14 -0.56 -14.29 -42.39
N SER A 15 -0.25 -14.73 -43.59
CA SER A 15 -0.94 -14.48 -44.84
C SER A 15 -2.30 -15.19 -44.87
N ARG A 16 -3.36 -14.43 -45.15
CA ARG A 16 -4.63 -14.97 -45.65
C ARG A 16 -4.50 -15.25 -47.14
N CYS A 17 -4.96 -16.43 -47.58
CA CYS A 17 -5.42 -16.61 -48.94
C CYS A 17 -6.95 -16.69 -48.92
N ALA A 18 -7.57 -15.87 -49.77
CA ALA A 18 -9.01 -15.69 -49.91
C ALA A 18 -9.63 -16.79 -50.78
N LEU A 19 -10.95 -16.98 -50.66
CA LEU A 19 -11.88 -16.94 -51.79
C LEU A 19 -13.35 -16.98 -51.33
N ARG A 20 -14.18 -16.23 -52.05
CA ARG A 20 -15.60 -15.95 -51.81
C ARG A 20 -16.49 -16.92 -52.62
N SER A 21 -17.68 -17.14 -52.05
CA SER A 21 -19.00 -17.21 -52.70
C SER A 21 -19.37 -18.41 -53.59
N ALA A 22 -20.41 -19.15 -53.19
CA ALA A 22 -21.68 -19.22 -53.94
C ALA A 22 -22.78 -19.97 -53.15
N THR A 23 -23.99 -19.45 -53.25
CA THR A 23 -25.29 -19.97 -52.79
C THR A 23 -25.82 -21.12 -53.65
N LEU A 24 -26.57 -22.07 -53.06
CA LEU A 24 -27.89 -22.56 -53.52
C LEU A 24 -28.35 -23.79 -52.68
N SER A 25 -29.67 -24.00 -52.66
CA SER A 25 -30.46 -24.75 -51.67
C SER A 25 -30.80 -26.20 -52.13
N PRO A 26 -31.81 -26.92 -51.57
CA PRO A 26 -31.64 -28.22 -50.91
C PRO A 26 -32.19 -29.41 -51.71
N ARG A 27 -31.77 -30.65 -51.38
CA ARG A 27 -32.57 -31.86 -51.70
C ARG A 27 -32.17 -33.09 -50.89
N SER A 28 -33.16 -33.96 -50.80
CA SER A 28 -33.43 -35.04 -49.86
C SER A 28 -32.98 -36.45 -50.30
N VAL A 29 -33.07 -37.39 -49.33
CA VAL A 29 -33.25 -38.85 -49.45
C VAL A 29 -32.00 -39.70 -49.69
N ALA A 30 -31.62 -40.53 -48.70
CA ALA A 30 -31.79 -42.00 -48.74
C ALA A 30 -31.03 -42.71 -47.60
N THR A 31 -31.78 -43.46 -46.78
CA THR A 31 -31.33 -44.58 -45.93
C THR A 31 -30.91 -45.79 -46.78
N PRO A 32 -30.10 -46.75 -46.27
CA PRO A 32 -30.63 -47.90 -45.48
C PRO A 32 -29.75 -48.22 -44.24
N SER A 33 -30.32 -48.41 -43.05
CA SER A 33 -30.77 -49.68 -42.45
C SER A 33 -29.73 -50.81 -42.38
N ALA A 34 -29.22 -51.11 -41.18
CA ALA A 34 -29.24 -52.47 -40.62
C ALA A 34 -28.88 -52.47 -39.12
N SER A 35 -29.80 -53.02 -38.35
CA SER A 35 -29.77 -53.42 -36.94
C SER A 35 -28.76 -54.56 -36.67
N PHE A 36 -28.19 -54.65 -35.46
CA PHE A 36 -28.47 -55.71 -34.47
C PHE A 36 -27.70 -55.51 -33.15
N ARG A 37 -28.35 -55.95 -32.07
CA ARG A 37 -28.03 -55.80 -30.63
C ARG A 37 -27.03 -56.88 -30.12
N PRO A 38 -26.61 -56.82 -28.84
CA PRO A 38 -25.31 -57.32 -28.37
C PRO A 38 -25.33 -58.78 -27.91
N THR A 39 -24.15 -59.37 -27.78
CA THR A 39 -23.95 -60.60 -27.00
C THR A 39 -22.79 -60.43 -26.02
N ALA A 40 -23.08 -60.73 -24.77
CA ALA A 40 -22.13 -60.85 -23.68
C ALA A 40 -21.52 -62.27 -23.72
N THR A 41 -20.21 -62.37 -23.47
CA THR A 41 -19.58 -63.61 -23.01
C THR A 41 -18.46 -63.29 -22.04
N ALA A 42 -18.47 -64.03 -20.94
CA ALA A 42 -17.53 -64.00 -19.84
C ALA A 42 -16.15 -64.57 -20.24
N GLY A 43 -15.10 -64.07 -19.59
CA GLY A 43 -13.75 -64.63 -19.62
C GLY A 43 -12.96 -64.16 -18.40
N THR A 44 -12.60 -65.13 -17.55
CA THR A 44 -12.08 -64.98 -16.19
C THR A 44 -10.55 -64.80 -16.15
N VAL A 45 -10.08 -64.13 -15.09
CA VAL A 45 -8.76 -64.15 -14.40
C VAL A 45 -7.44 -63.94 -15.18
N HIS A 46 -6.71 -62.90 -14.77
CA HIS A 46 -5.46 -63.09 -14.02
C HIS A 46 -5.24 -61.94 -13.01
N ALA A 47 -5.01 -62.35 -11.76
CA ALA A 47 -4.75 -61.51 -10.60
C ALA A 47 -3.33 -60.91 -10.62
N LEU A 48 -3.12 -59.77 -9.94
CA LEU A 48 -1.90 -59.49 -9.16
C LEU A 48 -2.16 -58.39 -8.10
N ARG A 49 -2.35 -58.88 -6.86
CA ARG A 49 -1.88 -58.39 -5.55
C ARG A 49 -2.23 -56.99 -5.02
N HIS A 50 -3.03 -57.03 -3.96
CA HIS A 50 -3.15 -56.03 -2.90
C HIS A 50 -1.83 -55.75 -2.18
N SER A 51 -1.67 -54.50 -1.73
CA SER A 51 -0.89 -54.14 -0.54
C SER A 51 -1.83 -53.39 0.40
N SER A 52 -2.32 -54.08 1.43
CA SER A 52 -3.01 -53.51 2.57
C SER A 52 -1.97 -53.02 3.59
N SER A 53 -1.98 -51.72 3.90
CA SER A 53 -1.38 -51.20 5.13
C SER A 53 -2.47 -50.63 6.03
N SER A 54 -2.76 -51.39 7.07
CA SER A 54 -3.42 -50.93 8.28
C SER A 54 -2.63 -49.78 8.91
N SER A 55 -3.29 -48.64 9.13
CA SER A 55 -2.86 -47.71 10.18
C SER A 55 -4.09 -47.31 10.98
N SER A 56 -4.07 -47.73 12.24
CA SER A 56 -4.93 -47.22 13.30
C SER A 56 -4.50 -45.79 13.62
N SER A 57 -5.28 -44.80 13.23
CA SER A 57 -5.10 -43.41 13.65
C SER A 57 -6.28 -42.98 14.52
N ASN A 58 -5.96 -42.36 15.66
CA ASN A 58 -6.90 -41.76 16.61
C ASN A 58 -7.92 -40.86 15.90
N ASP A 59 -9.20 -41.24 15.95
CA ASP A 59 -10.35 -40.51 15.39
C ASP A 59 -10.58 -39.10 15.99
N LYS A 60 -9.74 -38.63 16.93
CA LYS A 60 -9.85 -37.31 17.55
C LYS A 60 -8.99 -36.23 16.90
N ASP A 61 -7.93 -36.60 16.19
CA ASP A 61 -7.11 -35.64 15.42
C ASP A 61 -7.76 -35.31 14.07
N ASP A 62 -8.76 -36.10 13.65
CA ASP A 62 -9.39 -36.03 12.33
C ASP A 62 -10.52 -34.98 12.20
N GLU A 63 -10.97 -34.41 13.32
CA GLU A 63 -12.03 -33.39 13.32
C GLU A 63 -11.51 -32.04 12.82
N TRP A 64 -10.24 -31.72 13.09
CA TRP A 64 -9.57 -30.52 12.55
C TRP A 64 -9.20 -30.69 11.06
N THR A 65 -8.78 -31.88 10.63
CA THR A 65 -8.40 -32.20 9.25
C THR A 65 -9.57 -32.26 8.26
N ARG A 66 -10.82 -32.29 8.75
CA ARG A 66 -12.03 -32.32 7.92
C ARG A 66 -12.54 -30.96 7.46
N HIS A 67 -12.02 -29.86 8.01
CA HIS A 67 -12.22 -28.57 7.37
C HIS A 67 -11.45 -28.60 6.05
N ARG A 68 -12.16 -28.56 4.92
CA ARG A 68 -11.60 -28.29 3.58
C ARG A 68 -11.04 -26.85 3.57
N ALA A 69 -10.00 -26.58 4.34
CA ALA A 69 -9.45 -25.26 4.58
C ALA A 69 -8.45 -24.83 3.50
N GLN A 70 -8.40 -25.51 2.36
CA GLN A 70 -7.39 -25.25 1.35
C GLN A 70 -7.96 -24.95 -0.03
N TYR A 71 -7.50 -23.83 -0.56
CA TYR A 71 -7.89 -23.24 -1.82
C TYR A 71 -7.12 -23.90 -2.97
N ASN A 72 -7.85 -24.36 -3.99
CA ASN A 72 -7.34 -24.57 -5.33
C ASN A 72 -7.98 -23.50 -6.22
N TYR A 73 -7.23 -22.45 -6.58
CA TYR A 73 -7.56 -21.70 -7.81
C TYR A 73 -7.17 -22.55 -9.02
N ASP A 74 -6.04 -23.22 -8.88
CA ASP A 74 -5.52 -24.22 -9.79
C ASP A 74 -5.51 -25.57 -9.05
N PRO A 75 -6.23 -26.60 -9.52
CA PRO A 75 -6.21 -27.94 -8.94
C PRO A 75 -4.82 -28.57 -8.81
N PHE A 76 -3.80 -27.98 -9.45
CA PHE A 76 -2.41 -28.40 -9.43
C PHE A 76 -1.53 -27.60 -8.46
N THR A 77 -2.10 -26.68 -7.67
CA THR A 77 -1.34 -25.93 -6.66
C THR A 77 -0.90 -26.87 -5.54
N LEU A 78 0.42 -27.00 -5.36
CA LEU A 78 1.02 -27.83 -4.31
C LEU A 78 0.55 -27.34 -2.92
N HIS A 79 0.19 -28.28 -2.05
CA HIS A 79 -0.12 -27.94 -0.67
C HIS A 79 1.13 -27.39 0.02
N PRO A 80 1.05 -26.26 0.77
CA PRO A 80 2.16 -25.85 1.63
C PRO A 80 2.49 -27.00 2.57
N GLU A 81 3.79 -27.26 2.70
CA GLU A 81 4.29 -28.31 3.58
C GLU A 81 3.79 -28.10 5.02
N ALA A 82 3.62 -29.20 5.77
CA ALA A 82 3.11 -29.14 7.15
C ALA A 82 3.93 -28.19 8.06
N LYS A 83 5.22 -27.98 7.76
CA LYS A 83 6.10 -27.05 8.48
C LYS A 83 5.57 -25.62 8.49
N HIS A 84 4.90 -25.16 7.43
CA HIS A 84 4.35 -23.80 7.36
C HIS A 84 3.32 -23.54 8.46
N TYR A 85 2.54 -24.55 8.85
CA TYR A 85 1.56 -24.45 9.93
C TYR A 85 2.17 -24.55 11.33
N SER A 86 3.45 -24.89 11.45
CA SER A 86 4.16 -25.05 12.72
C SER A 86 4.95 -23.81 13.16
N TYR A 87 5.26 -22.90 12.23
CA TYR A 87 6.04 -21.71 12.52
C TYR A 87 5.36 -20.77 13.53
N PRO A 88 6.13 -20.03 14.35
CA PRO A 88 5.59 -19.09 15.33
C PRO A 88 4.80 -17.95 14.67
N MET A 89 3.70 -17.57 15.31
CA MET A 89 2.91 -16.40 14.92
C MET A 89 3.54 -15.12 15.51
N VAL A 90 3.82 -14.15 14.66
CA VAL A 90 4.41 -12.84 15.00
C VAL A 90 3.56 -11.70 14.46
N THR A 91 3.67 -10.53 15.08
CA THR A 91 3.00 -9.28 14.62
C THR A 91 4.01 -8.30 14.03
N ALA A 92 3.53 -7.30 13.28
CA ALA A 92 4.42 -6.28 12.72
C ALA A 92 5.16 -5.48 13.80
N ASP A 93 4.49 -5.18 14.92
CA ASP A 93 5.07 -4.45 16.06
C ASP A 93 6.20 -5.26 16.73
N GLU A 94 6.02 -6.58 16.83
CA GLU A 94 7.07 -7.48 17.31
C GLU A 94 8.27 -7.50 16.36
N LEU A 95 8.04 -7.52 15.04
CA LEU A 95 9.12 -7.52 14.03
C LEU A 95 9.89 -6.20 13.96
N ALA A 96 9.21 -5.08 14.22
CA ALA A 96 9.84 -3.77 14.31
C ALA A 96 10.82 -3.66 15.50
N SER A 97 10.60 -4.45 16.56
CA SER A 97 11.50 -4.48 17.71
C SER A 97 12.75 -5.33 17.43
N PRO A 98 13.96 -4.79 17.63
CA PRO A 98 15.21 -5.55 17.45
C PRO A 98 15.37 -6.68 18.47
N MET A 99 14.60 -6.68 19.56
CA MET A 99 14.68 -7.66 20.66
C MET A 99 13.69 -8.83 20.52
N CYS A 100 12.99 -8.97 19.39
CA CYS A 100 11.99 -10.03 19.25
C CYS A 100 12.63 -11.44 19.30
N SER A 101 12.35 -12.16 20.38
CA SER A 101 12.86 -13.52 20.63
C SER A 101 12.07 -14.60 19.89
N LYS A 102 10.95 -14.25 19.25
CA LYS A 102 10.10 -15.20 18.49
C LYS A 102 10.65 -15.50 17.09
N VAL A 103 11.57 -14.66 16.59
CA VAL A 103 12.18 -14.82 15.28
C VAL A 103 13.48 -15.60 15.44
N ASN A 104 13.47 -16.87 15.07
CA ASN A 104 14.63 -17.75 15.21
C ASN A 104 15.74 -17.42 14.21
N SER A 105 15.36 -17.01 13.00
CA SER A 105 16.27 -16.74 11.90
C SER A 105 15.89 -15.46 11.16
N ARG A 106 16.90 -14.67 10.77
CA ARG A 106 16.74 -13.46 9.96
C ARG A 106 17.56 -13.59 8.69
N GLY A 107 16.95 -13.31 7.55
CA GLY A 107 17.60 -13.27 6.25
C GLY A 107 18.35 -11.97 5.97
N PRO A 108 18.84 -11.79 4.72
CA PRO A 108 19.51 -10.57 4.30
C PRO A 108 18.67 -9.30 4.53
N GLY A 109 19.30 -8.27 5.08
CA GLY A 109 18.63 -7.01 5.44
C GLY A 109 17.71 -7.09 6.66
N GLY A 110 17.84 -8.13 7.49
CA GLY A 110 17.14 -8.26 8.77
C GLY A 110 15.70 -8.77 8.69
N ARG A 111 15.28 -9.27 7.52
CA ARG A 111 13.91 -9.77 7.27
C ARG A 111 13.65 -11.09 7.98
N PRO A 112 12.45 -11.32 8.53
CA PRO A 112 12.15 -12.53 9.26
C PRO A 112 12.09 -13.77 8.35
N ARG A 113 12.42 -14.92 8.92
CA ARG A 113 12.35 -16.26 8.31
C ARG A 113 11.68 -17.20 9.30
N GLU A 114 11.09 -18.29 8.79
CA GLU A 114 10.42 -19.31 9.59
C GLU A 114 9.33 -18.74 10.52
N VAL A 115 8.51 -17.82 10.01
CA VAL A 115 7.45 -17.15 10.78
C VAL A 115 6.11 -17.22 10.07
N ARG A 116 5.05 -16.98 10.84
CA ARG A 116 3.70 -16.69 10.33
C ARG A 116 3.19 -15.37 10.86
N MET A 117 2.38 -14.67 10.08
CA MET A 117 1.79 -13.40 10.47
C MET A 117 0.44 -13.21 9.78
N LEU A 118 -0.44 -12.38 10.33
CA LEU A 118 -1.70 -12.05 9.64
C LEU A 118 -1.37 -11.29 8.36
N ALA A 119 -2.28 -11.31 7.39
CA ALA A 119 -2.09 -10.53 6.18
C ALA A 119 -1.89 -9.03 6.49
N ARG A 120 -2.62 -8.46 7.46
CA ARG A 120 -2.38 -7.06 7.89
C ARG A 120 -0.97 -6.84 8.43
N ASP A 121 -0.44 -7.80 9.19
CA ASP A 121 0.88 -7.68 9.82
C ASP A 121 1.98 -7.79 8.77
N PHE A 122 1.80 -8.68 7.79
CA PHE A 122 2.70 -8.80 6.64
C PHE A 122 2.75 -7.51 5.81
N ILE A 123 1.59 -6.94 5.49
CA ILE A 123 1.51 -5.71 4.71
C ILE A 123 2.11 -4.54 5.51
N HIS A 124 1.76 -4.43 6.80
CA HIS A 124 2.30 -3.37 7.66
C HIS A 124 3.83 -3.47 7.83
N ASP A 125 4.37 -4.68 8.03
CA ASP A 125 5.82 -4.91 8.09
C ASP A 125 6.50 -4.57 6.75
N SER A 126 5.87 -4.91 5.63
CA SER A 126 6.38 -4.58 4.29
C SER A 126 6.46 -3.08 4.04
N LEU A 127 5.51 -2.30 4.56
CA LEU A 127 5.41 -0.86 4.33
C LEU A 127 6.21 -0.05 5.36
N TYR A 128 6.10 -0.37 6.65
CA TYR A 128 6.49 0.52 7.75
C TYR A 128 7.60 -0.01 8.66
N ASN A 129 8.18 -1.20 8.38
CA ASN A 129 9.28 -1.68 9.21
C ASN A 129 10.45 -0.65 9.25
N PRO A 130 10.97 -0.28 10.43
CA PRO A 130 12.01 0.74 10.56
C PRO A 130 13.35 0.37 9.89
N THR A 131 13.57 -0.91 9.59
CA THR A 131 14.84 -1.39 9.01
C THR A 131 14.74 -1.57 7.49
N TYR A 132 13.64 -2.13 7.01
CA TYR A 132 13.49 -2.49 5.60
C TYR A 132 12.17 -2.12 4.97
N GLY A 133 11.25 -1.48 5.70
CA GLY A 133 9.94 -1.09 5.18
C GLY A 133 10.05 -0.16 3.97
N TYR A 134 9.03 -0.21 3.12
CA TYR A 134 8.96 0.55 1.89
C TYR A 134 9.11 2.07 2.14
N PHE A 135 8.34 2.63 3.07
CA PHE A 135 8.41 4.06 3.40
C PHE A 135 9.70 4.47 4.13
N THR A 136 10.38 3.51 4.75
CA THR A 136 11.69 3.72 5.37
C THR A 136 12.78 3.87 4.31
N LYS A 137 12.80 2.97 3.31
CA LYS A 137 13.87 2.91 2.31
C LYS A 137 13.62 3.78 1.09
N GLN A 138 12.39 3.77 0.54
CA GLN A 138 12.13 4.18 -0.84
C GLN A 138 11.31 5.47 -1.00
N ALA A 139 10.66 5.97 0.06
CA ALA A 139 9.78 7.13 -0.09
C ALA A 139 10.56 8.45 -0.20
N VAL A 140 10.97 8.82 -1.42
CA VAL A 140 11.47 10.17 -1.71
C VAL A 140 10.30 11.00 -2.24
N LEU A 141 9.96 12.08 -1.54
CA LEU A 141 8.90 12.99 -1.94
C LEU A 141 9.44 14.06 -2.89
N LEU A 142 8.56 14.65 -3.72
CA LEU A 142 9.00 15.78 -4.52
C LEU A 142 9.48 16.93 -3.64
N PRO A 143 10.53 17.63 -4.07
CA PRO A 143 10.89 18.89 -3.48
C PRO A 143 9.84 19.96 -3.75
N ASP A 144 9.58 20.78 -2.74
CA ASP A 144 8.72 21.95 -2.83
C ASP A 144 9.29 23.02 -3.78
N PRO A 145 8.44 23.89 -4.34
CA PRO A 145 8.90 25.09 -5.01
C PRO A 145 9.57 26.08 -4.02
N PRO A 146 10.58 26.84 -4.48
CA PRO A 146 11.23 27.84 -3.63
C PRO A 146 10.27 28.96 -3.23
N VAL A 147 10.40 29.44 -1.99
CA VAL A 147 9.56 30.49 -1.41
C VAL A 147 9.87 31.82 -2.09
N SER A 148 8.85 32.46 -2.66
CA SER A 148 8.99 33.80 -3.23
C SER A 148 9.03 34.83 -2.09
N GLY A 149 10.22 35.29 -1.70
CA GLY A 149 10.36 36.50 -0.87
C GLY A 149 11.24 36.42 0.37
N GLU A 150 11.98 35.34 0.61
CA GLU A 150 13.07 35.40 1.58
C GLU A 150 14.31 36.02 0.92
N ASP A 151 14.93 36.96 1.65
CA ASP A 151 16.17 37.61 1.25
C ASP A 151 17.22 36.53 0.94
N LYS A 152 17.71 36.53 -0.30
CA LYS A 152 18.72 35.61 -0.81
C LYS A 152 20.06 35.88 -0.14
N GLU A 153 20.24 35.45 1.10
CA GLU A 153 21.58 35.24 1.65
C GLU A 153 22.17 33.97 1.00
N ALA A 154 22.86 34.18 -0.11
CA ALA A 154 24.02 33.42 -0.59
C ALA A 154 24.04 31.88 -0.42
N GLU A 155 22.94 31.16 -0.65
CA GLU A 155 22.98 29.72 -0.84
C GLU A 155 23.22 29.36 -2.32
N GLY A 156 24.19 28.47 -2.55
CA GLY A 156 24.84 28.22 -3.84
C GLY A 156 23.87 27.78 -4.93
N TYR A 157 23.75 28.61 -5.97
CA TYR A 157 23.13 28.19 -7.22
C TYR A 157 24.15 27.47 -8.10
N LYS A 158 23.75 26.36 -8.72
CA LYS A 158 24.56 25.62 -9.69
C LYS A 158 23.83 25.57 -11.03
N GLU A 159 24.54 25.88 -12.11
CA GLU A 159 23.99 25.76 -13.46
C GLU A 159 24.15 24.32 -13.97
N VAL A 160 23.04 23.69 -14.34
CA VAL A 160 23.02 22.35 -14.94
C VAL A 160 22.13 22.41 -16.19
N ALA A 161 22.65 21.97 -17.33
CA ALA A 161 21.94 21.98 -18.62
C ALA A 161 21.37 23.36 -19.05
N GLY A 162 22.00 24.46 -18.63
CA GLY A 162 21.56 25.83 -18.95
C GLY A 162 20.46 26.38 -18.03
N GLU A 163 20.08 25.65 -16.99
CA GLU A 163 19.13 26.09 -15.97
C GLU A 163 19.81 26.23 -14.60
N LEU A 164 19.30 27.17 -13.79
CA LEU A 164 19.81 27.47 -12.46
C LEU A 164 19.10 26.60 -11.40
N TYR A 165 19.89 25.92 -10.58
CA TYR A 165 19.44 25.07 -9.49
C TYR A 165 19.91 25.59 -8.15
N THR A 166 19.11 25.45 -7.09
CA THR A 166 19.52 25.66 -5.70
C THR A 166 20.07 24.35 -5.13
N GLU A 167 21.19 24.42 -4.41
CA GLU A 167 21.70 23.28 -3.62
C GLU A 167 21.08 23.30 -2.21
N GLU A 168 19.97 22.58 -2.02
CA GLU A 168 19.46 22.29 -0.67
C GLU A 168 19.66 20.80 -0.37
N MET A 169 20.20 20.50 0.81
CA MET A 169 20.37 19.11 1.29
C MET A 169 21.24 18.22 0.37
N GLY A 170 22.08 18.82 -0.48
CA GLY A 170 22.87 18.10 -1.49
C GLY A 170 22.08 17.68 -2.72
N LEU A 171 20.80 18.05 -2.83
CA LEU A 171 19.95 17.85 -4.00
C LEU A 171 19.83 19.15 -4.79
N LEU A 172 20.07 19.09 -6.10
CA LEU A 172 19.90 20.23 -7.00
C LEU A 172 18.42 20.43 -7.30
N ARG A 173 17.85 21.59 -7.01
CA ARG A 173 16.41 21.87 -7.26
C ARG A 173 16.22 23.06 -8.20
N PRO A 174 15.28 23.01 -9.15
CA PRO A 174 15.04 24.12 -10.06
C PRO A 174 14.72 25.42 -9.30
N ALA A 175 15.32 26.54 -9.71
CA ALA A 175 15.11 27.84 -9.06
C ALA A 175 13.68 28.41 -9.21
N ASN A 176 12.90 27.91 -10.19
CA ASN A 176 11.49 28.27 -10.41
C ASN A 176 10.68 26.99 -10.65
N ALA A 177 10.16 26.37 -9.58
CA ALA A 177 9.57 25.02 -9.66
C ALA A 177 8.02 24.97 -9.61
N GLY A 178 7.32 26.10 -9.70
CA GLY A 178 5.85 26.13 -9.82
C GLY A 178 5.37 25.96 -11.27
N PHE A 179 4.22 25.34 -11.48
CA PHE A 179 3.58 25.31 -12.81
C PHE A 179 2.85 26.62 -13.08
N ASP A 180 3.14 27.28 -14.20
CA ASP A 180 2.30 28.37 -14.71
C ASP A 180 1.13 27.78 -15.50
N PHE A 181 0.05 27.43 -14.79
CA PHE A 181 -1.13 26.79 -15.36
C PHE A 181 -1.75 27.59 -16.53
N ASN A 182 -1.69 28.93 -16.49
CA ASN A 182 -2.25 29.78 -17.54
C ASN A 182 -1.41 29.79 -18.83
N ALA A 183 -0.14 29.37 -18.76
CA ALA A 183 0.73 29.23 -19.92
C ALA A 183 0.53 27.89 -20.64
N ILE A 184 0.03 26.86 -19.94
CA ILE A 184 -0.12 25.50 -20.45
C ILE A 184 -1.37 25.39 -21.33
N ARG A 185 -1.24 24.75 -22.49
CA ARG A 185 -2.29 24.67 -23.52
C ARG A 185 -3.44 23.78 -23.11
N ASN A 186 -3.14 22.58 -22.60
CA ASN A 186 -4.10 21.53 -22.29
C ASN A 186 -3.54 20.54 -21.27
N GLU A 187 -4.39 19.64 -20.77
CA GLU A 187 -4.00 18.64 -19.76
C GLU A 187 -2.88 17.71 -20.26
N SER A 188 -2.83 17.36 -21.55
CA SER A 188 -1.76 16.52 -22.09
C SER A 188 -0.38 17.19 -21.99
N GLU A 189 -0.30 18.50 -22.22
CA GLU A 189 0.94 19.26 -22.02
C GLU A 189 1.30 19.36 -20.54
N PHE A 190 0.30 19.57 -19.68
CA PHE A 190 0.50 19.55 -18.23
C PHE A 190 1.08 18.19 -17.76
N MET A 191 0.50 17.08 -18.22
CA MET A 191 0.98 15.72 -17.92
C MET A 191 2.44 15.53 -18.35
N ARG A 192 2.80 16.01 -19.54
CA ARG A 192 4.18 15.94 -20.03
C ARG A 192 5.13 16.75 -19.16
N LEU A 193 4.74 17.96 -18.75
CA LEU A 193 5.56 18.82 -17.88
C LEU A 193 5.73 18.23 -16.49
N VAL A 194 4.69 17.60 -15.94
CA VAL A 194 4.82 16.82 -14.71
C VAL A 194 5.80 15.69 -14.95
N GLU A 195 5.60 14.84 -15.95
CA GLU A 195 6.49 13.70 -16.21
C GLU A 195 7.96 14.12 -16.36
N GLU A 196 8.21 15.20 -17.11
CA GLU A 196 9.54 15.79 -17.35
C GLU A 196 10.18 16.30 -16.05
N ARG A 197 9.42 16.97 -15.17
CA ARG A 197 9.91 17.41 -13.85
C ARG A 197 10.37 16.22 -12.99
N TYR A 198 9.69 15.09 -13.09
CA TYR A 198 10.00 13.91 -12.28
C TYR A 198 11.17 13.14 -12.86
N GLN A 199 11.24 13.01 -14.18
CA GLN A 199 12.42 12.45 -14.85
C GLN A 199 13.69 13.21 -14.47
N LEU A 200 13.65 14.55 -14.49
CA LEU A 200 14.78 15.38 -14.06
C LEU A 200 15.17 15.12 -12.59
N PHE A 201 14.18 15.00 -11.71
CA PHE A 201 14.44 14.70 -10.30
C PHE A 201 15.05 13.30 -10.10
N GLU A 202 14.57 12.29 -10.84
CA GLU A 202 15.14 10.94 -10.83
C GLU A 202 16.58 10.92 -11.35
N GLU A 203 16.86 11.65 -12.44
CA GLU A 203 18.21 11.79 -12.97
C GLU A 203 19.16 12.39 -11.93
N GLN A 204 18.73 13.43 -11.22
CA GLN A 204 19.51 14.05 -10.15
C GLN A 204 19.82 13.09 -9.00
N ILE A 205 18.82 12.34 -8.53
CA ILE A 205 19.06 11.35 -7.49
C ILE A 205 20.01 10.26 -8.01
N SER A 206 19.85 9.82 -9.25
CA SER A 206 20.74 8.81 -9.84
C SER A 206 22.20 9.26 -9.85
N VAL A 207 22.45 10.54 -10.17
CA VAL A 207 23.79 11.14 -10.14
C VAL A 207 24.33 11.16 -8.71
N LEU A 208 23.52 11.58 -7.73
CA LEU A 208 23.95 11.64 -6.33
C LEU A 208 24.22 10.26 -5.72
N VAL A 209 23.41 9.26 -6.06
CA VAL A 209 23.63 7.87 -5.64
C VAL A 209 24.91 7.33 -6.28
N GLN A 210 25.16 7.62 -7.56
CA GLN A 210 26.37 7.21 -8.24
C GLN A 210 27.61 7.87 -7.62
N ASP A 211 27.53 9.17 -7.30
CA ASP A 211 28.61 9.89 -6.62
C ASP A 211 28.87 9.30 -5.23
N HIS A 212 27.82 8.99 -4.46
CA HIS A 212 27.96 8.33 -3.16
C HIS A 212 28.61 6.94 -3.30
N ALA A 213 28.15 6.12 -4.26
CA ALA A 213 28.74 4.81 -4.53
C ALA A 213 30.22 4.93 -4.93
N ASN A 214 30.57 5.90 -5.77
CA ASN A 214 31.96 6.17 -6.17
C ASN A 214 32.82 6.56 -4.96
N THR A 215 32.30 7.36 -4.02
CA THR A 215 33.02 7.73 -2.79
C THR A 215 33.24 6.54 -1.86
N LEU A 216 32.25 5.66 -1.71
CA LEU A 216 32.35 4.44 -0.90
C LEU A 216 33.32 3.43 -1.53
N ASP A 217 33.28 3.26 -2.85
CA ASP A 217 34.21 2.41 -3.59
C ASP A 217 35.65 2.96 -3.50
N ALA A 218 35.84 4.28 -3.59
CA ALA A 218 37.13 4.92 -3.36
C ALA A 218 37.65 4.66 -1.93
N ALA A 219 36.81 4.79 -0.91
CA ALA A 219 37.16 4.50 0.48
C ALA A 219 37.51 3.01 0.68
N SER A 220 36.74 2.11 0.07
CA SER A 220 36.96 0.66 0.13
C SER A 220 38.25 0.25 -0.56
N LYS A 221 38.53 0.80 -1.75
CA LYS A 221 39.81 0.61 -2.47
C LYS A 221 40.99 1.13 -1.66
N GLN A 222 40.84 2.24 -0.95
CA GLN A 222 41.89 2.78 -0.08
C GLN A 222 42.16 1.86 1.13
N GLN A 223 41.11 1.27 1.72
CA GLN A 223 41.26 0.28 2.80
C GLN A 223 41.88 -1.02 2.30
N GLN A 224 41.46 -1.52 1.13
CA GLN A 224 42.05 -2.71 0.50
C GLN A 224 43.54 -2.48 0.21
N PHE A 225 43.89 -1.36 -0.41
CA PHE A 225 45.29 -1.00 -0.66
C PHE A 225 46.11 -0.93 0.64
N ALA A 226 45.58 -0.32 1.70
CA ALA A 226 46.24 -0.29 3.00
C ALA A 226 46.44 -1.69 3.59
N SER A 227 45.43 -2.58 3.45
CA SER A 227 45.50 -3.96 3.92
C SER A 227 46.49 -4.81 3.11
N ASP A 228 46.57 -4.60 1.80
CA ASP A 228 47.51 -5.30 0.91
C ASP A 228 48.95 -4.86 1.18
N VAL A 229 49.17 -3.56 1.41
CA VAL A 229 50.48 -3.05 1.85
C VAL A 229 50.87 -3.64 3.21
N GLN A 230 49.93 -3.75 4.15
CA GLN A 230 50.15 -4.38 5.45
C GLN A 230 50.51 -5.88 5.28
N ARG A 231 49.78 -6.59 4.43
CA ARG A 231 49.97 -8.00 4.12
C ARG A 231 51.28 -8.26 3.39
N GLU A 232 51.67 -7.37 2.48
CA GLU A 232 52.96 -7.44 1.80
C GLU A 232 54.11 -7.20 2.79
N ARG A 233 53.97 -6.23 3.70
CA ARG A 233 54.95 -5.99 4.78
C ARG A 233 55.10 -7.23 5.67
N THR A 234 54.00 -7.83 6.12
CA THR A 234 54.04 -9.04 6.95
C THR A 234 54.55 -10.26 6.17
N ALA A 235 54.19 -10.42 4.90
CA ALA A 235 54.70 -11.49 4.04
C ALA A 235 56.20 -11.34 3.76
N ARG A 236 56.71 -10.12 3.53
CA ARG A 236 58.15 -9.83 3.38
C ARG A 236 58.93 -10.12 4.66
N LEU A 237 58.33 -9.87 5.83
CA LEU A 237 58.87 -10.27 7.14
C LEU A 237 58.87 -11.80 7.31
N ALA A 238 57.80 -12.48 6.92
CA ALA A 238 57.68 -13.94 6.99
C ALA A 238 58.60 -14.67 5.98
N LYS A 239 58.86 -14.09 4.80
CA LYS A 239 59.77 -14.64 3.77
C LYS A 239 61.24 -14.71 4.22
N ARG A 240 61.59 -14.09 5.36
CA ARG A 240 62.92 -14.24 6.01
C ARG A 240 63.01 -15.48 6.92
N THR A 241 61.90 -16.20 7.11
CA THR A 241 61.84 -17.39 7.95
C THR A 241 60.96 -18.46 7.30
N SER A 242 61.62 -19.40 6.62
CA SER A 242 61.12 -20.73 6.20
C SER A 242 60.30 -20.83 4.91
N PRO A 243 60.37 -21.97 4.19
CA PRO A 243 59.66 -22.20 2.93
C PRO A 243 58.21 -22.66 3.13
N ALA A 244 57.33 -22.29 2.19
CA ALA A 244 55.89 -22.55 2.22
C ALA A 244 55.49 -24.00 1.85
N PRO A 245 54.41 -24.55 2.43
CA PRO A 245 53.85 -25.82 2.00
C PRO A 245 52.83 -25.66 0.85
N THR A 246 52.71 -26.73 0.09
CA THR A 246 52.01 -26.91 -1.19
C THR A 246 50.47 -26.84 -1.10
N GLU A 247 49.85 -26.02 -1.95
CA GLU A 247 48.40 -25.88 -2.13
C GLU A 247 47.79 -27.02 -2.96
N TYR A 248 47.74 -28.26 -2.48
CA TYR A 248 46.92 -29.32 -3.12
C TYR A 248 46.39 -30.35 -2.10
N SER A 249 45.67 -29.87 -1.08
CA SER A 249 44.92 -30.73 -0.13
C SER A 249 43.42 -30.55 -0.29
N ALA A 250 42.65 -31.61 -0.07
CA ALA A 250 41.18 -31.62 -0.06
C ALA A 250 40.58 -30.51 0.83
N ALA A 251 41.28 -30.14 1.91
CA ALA A 251 40.91 -29.03 2.79
C ALA A 251 40.95 -27.65 2.09
N GLY A 252 41.84 -27.46 1.11
CA GLY A 252 41.92 -26.24 0.30
C GLY A 252 40.76 -26.12 -0.71
N LEU A 253 40.31 -27.26 -1.24
CA LEU A 253 39.13 -27.34 -2.12
C LEU A 253 37.84 -27.03 -1.34
N GLU A 254 37.74 -27.53 -0.11
CA GLU A 254 36.60 -27.29 0.79
C GLU A 254 36.55 -25.83 1.26
N ALA A 255 37.70 -25.23 1.58
CA ALA A 255 37.80 -23.80 1.89
C ALA A 255 37.53 -22.90 0.67
N ALA A 256 37.78 -23.37 -0.56
CA ALA A 256 37.41 -22.68 -1.79
C ALA A 256 35.91 -22.80 -2.11
N GLN A 257 35.30 -23.96 -1.84
CA GLN A 257 33.85 -24.15 -1.95
C GLN A 257 33.08 -23.35 -0.89
N GLN A 258 33.58 -23.25 0.34
CA GLN A 258 32.99 -22.39 1.37
C GLN A 258 33.09 -20.90 0.98
N ARG A 259 34.23 -20.47 0.41
CA ARG A 259 34.36 -19.12 -0.16
C ARG A 259 33.43 -18.88 -1.35
N GLY A 260 33.24 -19.86 -2.23
CA GLY A 260 32.30 -19.79 -3.36
C GLY A 260 30.83 -19.77 -2.93
N ARG A 261 30.46 -20.50 -1.86
CA ARG A 261 29.11 -20.46 -1.27
C ARG A 261 28.86 -19.13 -0.53
N ALA A 262 29.86 -18.59 0.16
CA ALA A 262 29.78 -17.27 0.77
C ALA A 262 29.68 -16.14 -0.28
N MET A 263 30.35 -16.27 -1.43
CA MET A 263 30.15 -15.35 -2.57
C MET A 263 28.76 -15.48 -3.19
N ARG A 264 28.19 -16.68 -3.31
CA ARG A 264 26.80 -16.87 -3.78
C ARG A 264 25.75 -16.33 -2.82
N ALA A 265 26.02 -16.32 -1.51
CA ALA A 265 25.15 -15.63 -0.54
C ALA A 265 25.18 -14.10 -0.70
N HIS A 266 26.22 -13.55 -1.32
CA HIS A 266 26.33 -12.14 -1.74
C HIS A 266 25.72 -11.86 -3.12
N GLU A 267 25.29 -12.87 -3.89
CA GLU A 267 24.52 -12.73 -5.15
C GLU A 267 23.00 -12.54 -4.90
N GLY A 268 22.60 -12.17 -3.68
CA GLY A 268 21.33 -11.46 -3.50
C GLY A 268 21.47 -10.03 -4.04
N VAL A 269 20.35 -9.40 -4.43
CA VAL A 269 20.30 -7.96 -4.82
C VAL A 269 21.19 -7.15 -3.88
N GLN A 270 22.27 -6.55 -4.38
CA GLN A 270 23.21 -5.83 -3.53
C GLN A 270 22.51 -4.63 -2.90
N GLU A 271 22.84 -4.31 -1.65
CA GLU A 271 22.21 -3.19 -0.93
C GLU A 271 22.38 -1.84 -1.64
N SER A 272 23.43 -1.70 -2.46
CA SER A 272 23.63 -0.60 -3.41
C SER A 272 22.60 -0.56 -4.54
N ASP A 273 22.28 -1.72 -5.13
CA ASP A 273 21.20 -1.85 -6.12
C ASP A 273 19.85 -1.50 -5.47
N VAL A 274 19.64 -1.90 -4.21
CA VAL A 274 18.46 -1.54 -3.40
C VAL A 274 18.36 -0.04 -3.16
N GLN A 275 19.47 0.62 -2.81
CA GLN A 275 19.53 2.08 -2.66
C GLN A 275 19.28 2.80 -3.99
N SER A 276 19.80 2.25 -5.09
CA SER A 276 19.57 2.79 -6.44
C SER A 276 18.13 2.62 -6.94
N MET A 277 17.42 1.58 -6.48
CA MET A 277 15.99 1.36 -6.76
C MET A 277 15.11 2.22 -5.85
N ALA A 278 15.49 2.35 -4.58
CA ALA A 278 14.81 3.17 -3.58
C ALA A 278 14.84 4.67 -3.92
N ALA A 279 15.92 5.13 -4.54
CA ALA A 279 16.09 6.48 -5.05
C ALA A 279 15.12 6.90 -6.18
N LYS A 280 14.39 5.95 -6.80
CA LYS A 280 13.68 6.17 -8.06
C LYS A 280 12.16 6.28 -7.94
N GLN A 281 11.60 6.30 -6.73
CA GLN A 281 10.15 6.28 -6.52
C GLN A 281 9.66 7.61 -5.96
N VAL A 282 9.06 8.41 -6.84
CA VAL A 282 8.62 9.77 -6.56
C VAL A 282 7.10 9.82 -6.56
N TRP A 283 6.52 10.21 -5.43
CA TRP A 283 5.07 10.21 -5.21
C TRP A 283 4.38 11.45 -5.81
N HIS A 284 3.37 11.23 -6.65
CA HIS A 284 2.49 12.28 -7.17
C HIS A 284 1.39 12.59 -6.13
N THR A 285 1.64 13.52 -5.21
CA THR A 285 0.60 13.96 -4.27
C THR A 285 0.02 15.31 -4.70
N PRO A 286 -1.29 15.56 -4.52
CA PRO A 286 -1.93 16.80 -4.93
C PRO A 286 -1.44 17.98 -4.10
N THR A 287 -1.03 17.74 -2.86
CA THR A 287 -0.40 18.73 -1.97
C THR A 287 0.93 19.23 -2.51
N GLN A 288 1.64 18.43 -3.31
CA GLN A 288 2.91 18.80 -3.92
C GLN A 288 2.76 19.46 -5.30
N ILE A 289 1.89 18.88 -6.12
CA ILE A 289 1.71 19.32 -7.51
C ILE A 289 1.06 20.69 -7.58
N PHE A 290 0.01 20.90 -6.78
CA PHE A 290 -0.86 22.08 -6.86
C PHE A 290 -0.53 23.12 -5.79
N GLN A 291 0.72 23.19 -5.35
CA GLN A 291 1.16 24.21 -4.42
C GLN A 291 1.04 25.62 -5.04
N PRO A 292 0.66 26.63 -4.24
CA PRO A 292 0.13 26.57 -2.87
C PRO A 292 -1.42 26.38 -2.84
N HIS A 293 -2.05 26.31 -4.01
CA HIS A 293 -3.50 26.43 -4.18
C HIS A 293 -4.30 25.31 -3.52
N TYR A 294 -3.79 24.07 -3.51
CA TYR A 294 -4.46 22.95 -2.84
C TYR A 294 -4.50 23.14 -1.32
N ALA A 295 -3.38 23.55 -0.71
CA ALA A 295 -3.31 23.87 0.70
C ALA A 295 -4.22 25.05 1.07
N HIS A 296 -4.30 26.07 0.21
CA HIS A 296 -5.22 27.20 0.41
C HIS A 296 -6.70 26.78 0.41
N ALA A 297 -7.09 25.80 -0.42
CA ALA A 297 -8.46 25.29 -0.44
C ALA A 297 -8.82 24.65 0.91
N ILE A 298 -7.93 23.80 1.43
CA ILE A 298 -8.11 23.15 2.72
C ILE A 298 -8.11 24.19 3.85
N ALA A 299 -7.19 25.17 3.81
CA ALA A 299 -7.13 26.24 4.79
C ALA A 299 -8.44 27.04 4.88
N ARG A 300 -9.05 27.37 3.72
CA ARG A 300 -10.35 28.05 3.68
C ARG A 300 -11.47 27.22 4.29
N TYR A 301 -11.48 25.92 4.02
CA TYR A 301 -12.44 25.00 4.64
C TYR A 301 -12.28 24.97 6.16
N LEU A 302 -11.04 24.79 6.65
CA LEU A 302 -10.73 24.77 8.08
C LEU A 302 -11.13 26.07 8.76
N VAL A 303 -10.81 27.22 8.17
CA VAL A 303 -11.18 28.54 8.68
C VAL A 303 -12.70 28.72 8.73
N ALA A 304 -13.42 28.31 7.68
CA ALA A 304 -14.88 28.42 7.64
C ALA A 304 -15.53 27.59 8.75
N GLU A 305 -15.15 26.33 8.91
CA GLU A 305 -15.70 25.45 9.95
C GLU A 305 -15.29 25.91 11.36
N TYR A 306 -14.05 26.38 11.53
CA TYR A 306 -13.58 26.94 12.79
C TYR A 306 -14.37 28.19 13.20
N LYS A 307 -14.60 29.12 12.27
CA LYS A 307 -15.41 30.34 12.48
C LYS A 307 -16.86 30.02 12.85
N LEU A 308 -17.42 28.94 12.29
CA LEU A 308 -18.80 28.53 12.55
C LEU A 308 -19.01 27.86 13.92
N HIS A 309 -17.99 27.20 14.45
CA HIS A 309 -18.17 26.27 15.56
C HIS A 309 -17.36 26.58 16.83
N HIS A 310 -16.20 27.21 16.70
CA HIS A 310 -15.22 27.29 17.79
C HIS A 310 -14.73 28.72 18.04
N TYR A 311 -14.63 29.54 17.01
CA TYR A 311 -14.21 30.92 17.15
C TYR A 311 -15.26 31.76 17.91
N PRO A 312 -14.86 32.64 18.85
CA PRO A 312 -13.51 32.93 19.32
C PRO A 312 -13.13 32.21 20.63
N TYR A 313 -13.86 31.17 21.04
CA TYR A 313 -13.71 30.57 22.36
C TYR A 313 -12.50 29.64 22.45
N ASP A 314 -12.38 28.70 21.51
CA ASP A 314 -11.29 27.73 21.48
C ASP A 314 -10.22 28.14 20.47
N ASP A 315 -8.98 27.67 20.67
CA ASP A 315 -7.87 27.86 19.73
C ASP A 315 -7.98 26.90 18.52
N LEU A 316 -7.38 27.26 17.39
CA LEU A 316 -7.40 26.41 16.20
C LEU A 316 -6.32 25.32 16.32
N ALA A 317 -6.70 24.14 16.81
CA ALA A 317 -5.82 22.96 16.87
C ALA A 317 -5.99 22.08 15.62
N ILE A 318 -4.90 21.83 14.90
CA ILE A 318 -4.86 20.98 13.70
C ILE A 318 -3.84 19.86 13.93
N TYR A 319 -4.27 18.62 13.75
CA TYR A 319 -3.44 17.43 13.75
C TYR A 319 -3.41 16.86 12.33
N GLU A 320 -2.25 16.90 11.68
CA GLU A 320 -2.04 16.28 10.37
C GLU A 320 -1.37 14.92 10.54
N LEU A 321 -2.05 13.87 10.08
CA LEU A 321 -1.55 12.51 10.09
C LEU A 321 -0.80 12.26 8.78
N GLY A 322 0.46 11.85 8.84
CA GLY A 322 1.25 11.53 7.64
C GLY A 322 1.45 12.73 6.70
N ALA A 323 2.08 13.81 7.20
CA ALA A 323 2.19 15.07 6.45
C ALA A 323 3.11 15.04 5.22
N GLY A 324 3.72 13.90 4.90
CA GLY A 324 4.68 13.76 3.82
C GLY A 324 5.86 14.72 3.97
N SER A 325 5.99 15.69 3.07
CA SER A 325 7.06 16.70 3.11
C SER A 325 6.75 17.87 4.05
N GLY A 326 5.53 17.93 4.62
CA GLY A 326 5.02 19.11 5.32
C GLY A 326 4.57 20.24 4.39
N ALA A 327 4.41 19.98 3.08
CA ALA A 327 3.90 20.95 2.09
C ALA A 327 2.54 21.53 2.48
N LEU A 328 1.62 20.66 2.93
CA LEU A 328 0.29 21.09 3.34
C LEU A 328 0.35 22.01 4.56
N ALA A 329 1.06 21.59 5.62
CA ALA A 329 1.26 22.40 6.82
C ALA A 329 1.84 23.79 6.50
N HIS A 330 2.89 23.84 5.66
CA HIS A 330 3.49 25.09 5.22
C HIS A 330 2.46 25.99 4.51
N GLY A 331 1.75 25.45 3.51
CA GLY A 331 0.77 26.21 2.75
C GLY A 331 -0.44 26.68 3.57
N ILE A 332 -0.90 25.89 4.54
CA ILE A 332 -1.98 26.30 5.45
C ILE A 332 -1.50 27.44 6.36
N LEU A 333 -0.33 27.31 6.97
CA LEU A 333 0.19 28.31 7.91
C LEU A 333 0.52 29.63 7.22
N ASP A 334 1.07 29.59 6.01
CA ASP A 334 1.29 30.80 5.21
C ASP A 334 -0.03 31.46 4.80
N TYR A 335 -1.03 30.68 4.39
CA TYR A 335 -2.35 31.21 4.09
C TYR A 335 -2.95 31.94 5.29
N LEU A 336 -2.92 31.30 6.46
CA LEU A 336 -3.42 31.87 7.71
C LEU A 336 -2.66 33.15 8.09
N ARG A 337 -1.33 33.14 7.98
CA ARG A 337 -0.50 34.32 8.27
C ARG A 337 -0.86 35.51 7.38
N ALA A 338 -1.09 35.27 6.09
CA ALA A 338 -1.36 36.32 5.11
C ALA A 338 -2.81 36.82 5.11
N HIS A 339 -3.79 35.94 5.34
CA HIS A 339 -5.22 36.27 5.16
C HIS A 339 -6.02 36.32 6.46
N GLU A 340 -5.59 35.62 7.52
CA GLU A 340 -6.33 35.45 8.77
C GLU A 340 -5.39 35.60 9.99
N PRO A 341 -4.70 36.76 10.15
CA PRO A 341 -3.63 36.92 11.14
C PRO A 341 -4.11 36.73 12.58
N GLU A 342 -5.35 37.09 12.89
CA GLU A 342 -5.94 36.89 14.22
C GLU A 342 -6.09 35.40 14.56
N ILE A 343 -6.48 34.58 13.58
CA ILE A 343 -6.60 33.13 13.75
C ILE A 343 -5.19 32.53 13.83
N TYR A 344 -4.27 32.98 12.97
CA TYR A 344 -2.89 32.50 12.93
C TYR A 344 -2.17 32.59 14.29
N VAL A 345 -2.40 33.65 15.06
CA VAL A 345 -1.83 33.80 16.41
C VAL A 345 -2.29 32.69 17.36
N ARG A 346 -3.49 32.16 17.15
CA ARG A 346 -4.14 31.13 17.97
C ARG A 346 -4.06 29.72 17.36
N THR A 347 -3.31 29.55 16.27
CA THR A 347 -3.19 28.25 15.60
C THR A 347 -2.09 27.40 16.24
N ARG A 348 -2.43 26.15 16.53
CA ARG A 348 -1.49 25.08 16.91
C ARG A 348 -1.55 23.99 15.86
N TYR A 349 -0.45 23.76 15.17
CA TYR A 349 -0.34 22.76 14.12
C TYR A 349 0.56 21.62 14.59
N ARG A 350 0.05 20.39 14.57
CA ARG A 350 0.76 19.21 15.02
C ARG A 350 0.82 18.18 13.91
N ILE A 351 2.01 17.80 13.52
CA ILE A 351 2.23 16.72 12.55
C ILE A 351 2.50 15.44 13.32
N VAL A 352 1.79 14.37 12.98
CA VAL A 352 2.03 13.01 13.49
C VAL A 352 2.64 12.19 12.36
N GLU A 353 3.93 11.86 12.51
CA GLU A 353 4.74 11.23 11.48
C GLU A 353 5.43 9.99 12.05
N ILE A 354 5.28 8.83 11.41
CA ILE A 354 5.92 7.59 11.86
C ILE A 354 7.41 7.55 11.47
N SER A 355 7.79 8.15 10.34
CA SER A 355 9.14 8.15 9.82
C SER A 355 10.03 9.21 10.49
N ALA A 356 11.06 8.77 11.21
CA ALA A 356 12.03 9.67 11.83
C ALA A 356 12.74 10.58 10.82
N ARG A 357 12.97 10.08 9.59
CA ARG A 357 13.60 10.84 8.51
C ARG A 357 12.68 11.97 8.03
N LEU A 358 11.42 11.66 7.71
CA LEU A 358 10.45 12.67 7.28
C LEU A 358 10.16 13.67 8.40
N ALA A 359 10.07 13.20 9.65
CA ALA A 359 9.89 14.08 10.80
C ALA A 359 11.06 15.08 10.95
N ALA A 360 12.30 14.66 10.72
CA ALA A 360 13.45 15.57 10.74
C ALA A 360 13.39 16.60 9.60
N GLU A 361 12.97 16.18 8.42
CA GLU A 361 12.78 17.06 7.26
C GLU A 361 11.68 18.10 7.49
N GLN A 362 10.51 17.67 7.96
CA GLN A 362 9.37 18.52 8.32
C GLN A 362 9.78 19.56 9.39
N ARG A 363 10.54 19.16 10.43
CA ARG A 363 11.06 20.09 11.45
C ARG A 363 11.98 21.15 10.86
N ARG A 364 12.86 20.77 9.93
CA ARG A 364 13.77 21.72 9.25
C ARG A 364 12.97 22.72 8.43
N LYS A 365 12.06 22.24 7.59
CA LYS A 365 11.24 23.05 6.69
C LYS A 365 10.31 24.00 7.43
N LEU A 366 9.66 23.55 8.51
CA LEU A 366 8.67 24.32 9.24
C LEU A 366 9.27 25.16 10.38
N ARG A 367 10.60 25.23 10.48
CA ARG A 367 11.32 25.96 11.55
C ARG A 367 10.93 27.44 11.62
N ALA A 368 10.63 28.07 10.48
CA ALA A 368 10.22 29.47 10.39
C ALA A 368 8.89 29.78 11.10
N PHE A 369 8.05 28.77 11.36
CA PHE A 369 6.77 28.94 12.07
C PHE A 369 6.92 28.88 13.60
N GLY A 370 8.11 28.52 14.11
CA GLY A 370 8.44 28.48 15.53
C GLY A 370 7.58 27.50 16.33
N GLU A 371 7.18 27.91 17.55
CA GLU A 371 6.43 27.07 18.50
C GLU A 371 5.00 26.73 18.06
N ARG A 372 4.50 27.32 16.96
CA ARG A 372 3.17 27.00 16.41
C ARG A 372 3.12 25.61 15.78
N VAL A 373 4.27 25.07 15.38
CA VAL A 373 4.37 23.77 14.73
C VAL A 373 5.13 22.80 15.61
N GLU A 374 4.50 21.66 15.90
CA GLU A 374 5.13 20.54 16.58
C GLU A 374 5.10 19.30 15.68
N VAL A 375 6.25 18.66 15.49
CA VAL A 375 6.33 17.39 14.75
C VAL A 375 6.55 16.25 15.74
N VAL A 376 5.50 15.47 15.94
CA VAL A 376 5.45 14.28 16.80
C VAL A 376 5.84 13.06 15.98
N ASN A 377 7.00 12.48 16.30
CA ASN A 377 7.48 11.27 15.63
C ASN A 377 6.96 10.01 16.36
N GLU A 378 5.69 9.68 16.15
CA GLU A 378 5.00 8.53 16.75
C GLU A 378 4.01 7.93 15.73
N ASP A 379 3.66 6.66 15.91
CA ASP A 379 2.56 6.03 15.17
C ASP A 379 1.22 6.49 15.76
N VAL A 380 0.34 6.99 14.88
CA VAL A 380 -1.01 7.41 15.26
C VAL A 380 -1.87 6.23 15.75
N LEU A 381 -1.68 5.01 15.23
CA LEU A 381 -2.45 3.85 15.68
C LEU A 381 -2.10 3.47 17.14
N GLY A 382 -0.84 3.71 17.53
CA GLY A 382 -0.29 3.50 18.86
C GLY A 382 -0.25 4.74 19.76
N TRP A 383 -1.09 5.75 19.52
CA TRP A 383 -1.02 7.06 20.21
C TRP A 383 -0.88 6.95 21.73
N SER A 384 0.22 7.51 22.26
CA SER A 384 0.64 7.33 23.66
C SER A 384 0.54 8.59 24.53
N ARG A 385 0.32 9.77 23.92
CA ARG A 385 0.38 11.09 24.60
C ARG A 385 -0.87 11.48 25.38
N GLY A 386 -1.72 10.52 25.73
CA GLY A 386 -2.97 10.77 26.45
C GLY A 386 -4.09 11.35 25.57
N VAL A 387 -5.16 11.81 26.23
CA VAL A 387 -6.40 12.25 25.57
C VAL A 387 -6.37 13.75 25.30
N VAL A 388 -6.57 14.13 24.04
CA VAL A 388 -6.72 15.52 23.59
C VAL A 388 -8.15 15.97 23.86
N GLN A 389 -8.30 16.84 24.87
CA GLN A 389 -9.61 17.35 25.29
C GLN A 389 -10.06 18.57 24.48
N GLU A 390 -9.13 19.30 23.86
CA GLU A 390 -9.44 20.47 23.02
C GLU A 390 -10.15 20.06 21.72
N PRO A 391 -11.14 20.83 21.22
CA PRO A 391 -11.67 20.63 19.89
C PRO A 391 -10.55 20.77 18.86
N CYS A 392 -10.42 19.77 17.99
CA CYS A 392 -9.32 19.75 17.02
C CYS A 392 -9.77 19.24 15.65
N PHE A 393 -9.11 19.71 14.61
CA PHE A 393 -9.19 19.11 13.29
C PHE A 393 -8.16 18.00 13.18
N VAL A 394 -8.57 16.84 12.68
CA VAL A 394 -7.67 15.75 12.30
C VAL A 394 -7.70 15.65 10.78
N VAL A 395 -6.60 16.01 10.15
CA VAL A 395 -6.40 16.02 8.70
C VAL A 395 -5.60 14.79 8.30
N ALA A 396 -6.08 14.01 7.34
CA ALA A 396 -5.38 12.82 6.84
C ALA A 396 -5.64 12.68 5.33
N LEU A 397 -4.66 13.06 4.52
CA LEU A 397 -4.74 13.00 3.06
C LEU A 397 -3.83 11.88 2.56
N GLU A 398 -4.36 10.93 1.79
CA GLU A 398 -3.61 9.77 1.28
C GLU A 398 -2.91 9.02 2.42
N VAL A 399 -3.73 8.65 3.42
CA VAL A 399 -3.28 7.90 4.60
C VAL A 399 -4.00 6.56 4.68
N LEU A 400 -5.28 6.50 4.31
CA LEU A 400 -6.10 5.31 4.47
C LEU A 400 -5.75 4.24 3.43
N ASP A 401 -5.37 4.65 2.23
CA ASP A 401 -4.87 3.77 1.19
C ASP A 401 -3.65 2.96 1.63
N ASN A 402 -2.73 3.52 2.41
CA ASN A 402 -1.58 2.76 2.91
C ASN A 402 -1.81 2.02 4.24
N LEU A 403 -2.98 2.16 4.86
CA LEU A 403 -3.31 1.38 6.06
C LEU A 403 -3.51 -0.10 5.73
N ALA A 404 -2.80 -0.98 6.45
CA ALA A 404 -2.83 -2.40 6.19
C ALA A 404 -4.23 -3.02 6.35
N HIS A 405 -4.55 -3.95 5.44
CA HIS A 405 -5.81 -4.70 5.43
C HIS A 405 -5.58 -6.17 5.75
N ASP A 406 -6.54 -6.79 6.44
CA ASP A 406 -6.63 -8.25 6.52
C ASP A 406 -7.31 -8.83 5.28
N VAL A 407 -7.05 -10.10 4.98
CA VAL A 407 -7.72 -10.79 3.88
C VAL A 407 -8.64 -11.87 4.44
N VAL A 408 -9.91 -11.80 4.05
CA VAL A 408 -10.97 -12.72 4.49
C VAL A 408 -11.59 -13.40 3.27
N ARG A 409 -11.86 -14.69 3.39
CA ARG A 409 -12.66 -15.47 2.44
C ARG A 409 -13.76 -16.22 3.17
N PHE A 410 -14.79 -16.61 2.44
CA PHE A 410 -15.91 -17.36 2.99
C PHE A 410 -16.02 -18.74 2.34
N GLY A 411 -16.38 -19.75 3.13
CA GLY A 411 -16.65 -21.10 2.60
C GLY A 411 -17.84 -21.09 1.64
N THR A 412 -17.73 -21.71 0.46
CA THR A 412 -18.81 -21.67 -0.55
C THR A 412 -20.06 -22.46 -0.16
N VAL A 413 -19.95 -23.36 0.81
CA VAL A 413 -21.07 -24.11 1.41
C VAL A 413 -21.72 -23.31 2.53
N GLY A 414 -21.05 -23.18 3.69
CA GLY A 414 -21.60 -22.60 4.91
C GLY A 414 -21.44 -21.08 5.06
N LEU A 415 -20.70 -20.42 4.17
CA LEU A 415 -20.30 -19.00 4.30
C LEU A 415 -19.55 -18.70 5.62
N GLU A 416 -18.87 -19.71 6.18
CA GLU A 416 -17.99 -19.52 7.32
C GLU A 416 -16.77 -18.67 6.92
N ALA A 417 -16.38 -17.74 7.78
CA ALA A 417 -15.26 -16.84 7.52
C ALA A 417 -13.91 -17.51 7.83
N TYR A 418 -12.97 -17.35 6.91
CA TYR A 418 -11.57 -17.76 7.01
C TYR A 418 -10.70 -16.51 6.84
N GLN A 419 -9.66 -16.40 7.65
CA GLN A 419 -8.67 -15.32 7.58
C GLN A 419 -7.37 -15.83 6.95
N ALA A 420 -6.68 -14.94 6.23
CA ALA A 420 -5.38 -15.23 5.66
C ALA A 420 -4.25 -15.07 6.68
N VAL A 421 -3.30 -15.99 6.64
CA VAL A 421 -2.03 -15.96 7.37
C VAL A 421 -0.92 -16.16 6.37
N VAL A 422 0.07 -15.26 6.37
CA VAL A 422 1.25 -15.39 5.52
C VAL A 422 2.33 -16.15 6.28
N SER A 423 2.81 -17.24 5.70
CA SER A 423 3.97 -17.98 6.18
C SER A 423 5.19 -17.62 5.35
N VAL A 424 6.30 -17.32 6.02
CA VAL A 424 7.63 -17.14 5.42
C VAL A 424 8.50 -18.31 5.85
N ASP A 425 9.11 -19.01 4.91
CA ASP A 425 9.97 -20.17 5.21
C ASP A 425 11.44 -19.78 5.44
N GLU A 426 12.32 -20.78 5.41
CA GLU A 426 13.77 -20.64 5.57
C GLU A 426 14.44 -19.92 4.39
N THR A 427 13.97 -20.14 3.15
CA THR A 427 14.52 -19.50 1.94
C THR A 427 14.05 -18.05 1.86
N GLY A 428 12.87 -17.77 2.39
CA GLY A 428 12.16 -16.51 2.27
C GLY A 428 10.94 -16.55 1.37
N ASP A 429 10.59 -17.72 0.85
CA ASP A 429 9.40 -17.91 0.06
C ASP A 429 8.15 -17.79 0.93
N MET A 430 7.11 -17.21 0.34
CA MET A 430 5.92 -16.75 1.05
C MET A 430 4.71 -17.55 0.59
N HIS A 431 3.94 -18.05 1.56
CA HIS A 431 2.76 -18.86 1.30
C HIS A 431 1.55 -18.33 2.06
N GLU A 432 0.44 -18.18 1.36
CA GLU A 432 -0.85 -17.84 1.96
C GLU A 432 -1.50 -19.10 2.55
N LEU A 433 -1.78 -19.05 3.84
CA LEU A 433 -2.48 -20.09 4.60
C LEU A 433 -3.86 -19.57 5.00
N TRP A 434 -4.85 -20.45 5.00
CA TRP A 434 -6.23 -20.12 5.38
C TRP A 434 -6.58 -20.82 6.68
N GLN A 435 -7.02 -20.04 7.66
CA GLN A 435 -7.47 -20.57 8.95
C GLN A 435 -8.86 -20.04 9.30
N PRO A 436 -9.66 -20.78 10.09
CA PRO A 436 -10.92 -20.27 10.60
C PRO A 436 -10.75 -18.92 11.31
N LEU A 437 -11.73 -18.03 11.14
CA LEU A 437 -11.69 -16.70 11.74
C LEU A 437 -11.60 -16.77 13.28
N SER A 438 -10.48 -16.31 13.81
CA SER A 438 -10.18 -16.19 15.24
C SER A 438 -9.98 -14.74 15.68
N ASP A 439 -9.46 -13.89 14.79
CA ASP A 439 -9.07 -12.52 15.11
C ASP A 439 -10.27 -11.63 15.51
N PRO A 440 -10.20 -10.93 16.67
CA PRO A 440 -11.31 -10.13 17.17
C PRO A 440 -11.58 -8.88 16.33
N LEU A 441 -10.54 -8.26 15.75
CA LEU A 441 -10.67 -7.01 15.01
C LEU A 441 -11.32 -7.26 13.64
N ILE A 442 -10.95 -8.36 12.97
CA ILE A 442 -11.65 -8.81 11.76
C ILE A 442 -13.12 -9.09 12.09
N ARG A 443 -13.39 -9.84 13.17
CA ARG A 443 -14.77 -10.15 13.58
C ARG A 443 -15.60 -8.90 13.83
N GLU A 444 -15.06 -7.93 14.57
CA GLU A 444 -15.72 -6.65 14.84
C GLU A 444 -16.07 -5.89 13.54
N TYR A 445 -15.14 -5.87 12.58
CA TYR A 445 -15.40 -5.24 11.29
C TYR A 445 -16.53 -5.94 10.53
N LEU A 446 -16.52 -7.27 10.48
CA LEU A 446 -17.55 -8.08 9.80
C LEU A 446 -18.93 -7.93 10.45
N ASP A 447 -18.99 -7.75 11.77
CA ASP A 447 -20.23 -7.52 12.51
C ASP A 447 -20.76 -6.10 12.31
N THR A 448 -19.86 -5.13 12.10
CA THR A 448 -20.19 -3.72 11.90
C THR A 448 -20.65 -3.47 10.46
N VAL A 449 -19.89 -3.92 9.47
CA VAL A 449 -20.18 -3.64 8.06
C VAL A 449 -20.97 -4.79 7.46
N PRO A 450 -22.13 -4.54 6.81
CA PRO A 450 -22.88 -5.58 6.13
C PRO A 450 -22.16 -6.02 4.85
N LEU A 451 -21.15 -6.88 5.00
CA LEU A 451 -20.52 -7.52 3.87
C LEU A 451 -21.46 -8.56 3.28
N SER A 452 -21.50 -8.62 1.95
CA SER A 452 -22.18 -9.70 1.25
C SER A 452 -21.11 -10.64 0.69
N PRO A 453 -20.85 -11.79 1.36
CA PRO A 453 -19.81 -12.76 0.98
C PRO A 453 -19.87 -13.22 -0.48
N LEU A 454 -21.05 -13.16 -1.08
CA LEU A 454 -21.32 -13.61 -2.43
C LEU A 454 -21.48 -12.46 -3.43
N ALA A 455 -21.24 -11.20 -3.05
CA ALA A 455 -21.48 -10.04 -3.91
C ALA A 455 -20.81 -10.15 -5.28
N SER A 456 -19.57 -10.65 -5.30
CA SER A 456 -18.74 -10.86 -6.49
C SER A 456 -18.93 -12.23 -7.16
N SER A 457 -19.76 -13.10 -6.58
CA SER A 457 -19.96 -14.48 -7.06
C SER A 457 -21.29 -14.63 -7.81
N PRO A 458 -21.33 -15.36 -8.94
CA PRO A 458 -22.61 -15.72 -9.58
C PRO A 458 -23.50 -16.57 -8.66
N LEU A 459 -22.93 -17.18 -7.61
CA LEU A 459 -23.68 -17.90 -6.58
C LEU A 459 -24.72 -17.04 -5.85
N ARG A 460 -24.60 -15.71 -5.88
CA ARG A 460 -25.61 -14.80 -5.28
C ARG A 460 -27.01 -14.98 -5.87
N PHE A 461 -27.10 -15.47 -7.11
CA PHE A 461 -28.37 -15.69 -7.80
C PHE A 461 -28.97 -17.09 -7.52
N LEU A 462 -28.20 -17.99 -6.92
CA LEU A 462 -28.66 -19.34 -6.64
C LEU A 462 -29.31 -19.43 -5.25
N PRO A 463 -30.47 -20.10 -5.11
CA PRO A 463 -31.03 -20.43 -3.81
C PRO A 463 -30.03 -21.22 -2.95
N PRO A 464 -30.05 -21.06 -1.61
CA PRO A 464 -29.05 -21.68 -0.72
C PRO A 464 -28.86 -23.19 -0.90
N ARG A 465 -29.96 -23.94 -1.08
CA ARG A 465 -29.93 -25.40 -1.30
C ARG A 465 -29.23 -25.79 -2.61
N LEU A 466 -29.45 -25.01 -3.67
CA LEU A 466 -28.82 -25.26 -4.97
C LEU A 466 -27.34 -24.85 -4.94
N ARG A 467 -27.01 -23.74 -4.28
CA ARG A 467 -25.62 -23.31 -4.04
C ARG A 467 -24.84 -24.39 -3.29
N GLU A 468 -25.40 -24.95 -2.23
CA GLU A 468 -24.79 -26.02 -1.45
C GLU A 468 -24.59 -27.30 -2.30
N ALA A 469 -25.59 -27.68 -3.10
CA ALA A 469 -25.49 -28.84 -3.98
C ALA A 469 -24.40 -28.66 -5.03
N VAL A 470 -24.34 -27.49 -5.67
CA VAL A 470 -23.29 -27.14 -6.66
C VAL A 470 -21.91 -27.14 -5.99
N ALA A 471 -21.76 -26.48 -4.84
CA ALA A 471 -20.46 -26.41 -4.16
C ALA A 471 -19.95 -27.78 -3.69
N LYS A 472 -20.84 -28.72 -3.36
CA LYS A 472 -20.46 -30.08 -2.93
C LYS A 472 -20.16 -31.03 -4.09
N HIS A 473 -20.90 -30.94 -5.20
CA HIS A 473 -20.91 -31.98 -6.23
C HIS A 473 -20.36 -31.53 -7.59
N ALA A 474 -20.27 -30.23 -7.86
CA ALA A 474 -19.70 -29.75 -9.12
C ALA A 474 -18.17 -29.96 -9.09
N PRO A 475 -17.62 -30.67 -10.09
CA PRO A 475 -16.17 -30.84 -10.18
C PRO A 475 -15.50 -29.47 -10.37
N PHE A 476 -14.34 -29.29 -9.74
CA PHE A 476 -13.54 -28.05 -9.79
C PHE A 476 -14.22 -26.80 -9.24
N PHE A 477 -15.31 -26.94 -8.47
CA PHE A 477 -15.93 -25.80 -7.81
C PHE A 477 -15.04 -25.28 -6.66
N PRO A 478 -14.81 -23.97 -6.52
CA PRO A 478 -13.92 -23.44 -5.49
C PRO A 478 -14.50 -23.65 -4.09
N ASN A 479 -13.62 -24.01 -3.15
CA ASN A 479 -14.00 -24.19 -1.73
C ASN A 479 -14.25 -22.85 -1.01
N LEU A 480 -13.57 -21.78 -1.44
CA LEU A 480 -13.63 -20.44 -0.84
C LEU A 480 -14.06 -19.39 -1.89
N THR A 481 -14.69 -18.32 -1.43
CA THR A 481 -15.02 -17.14 -2.26
C THR A 481 -13.75 -16.39 -2.69
N ALA A 482 -13.92 -15.43 -3.60
CA ALA A 482 -12.88 -14.43 -3.88
C ALA A 482 -12.47 -13.70 -2.58
N PRO A 483 -11.20 -13.26 -2.47
CA PRO A 483 -10.71 -12.55 -1.30
C PRO A 483 -11.43 -11.22 -1.11
N THR A 484 -11.73 -10.90 0.14
CA THR A 484 -12.23 -9.60 0.59
C THR A 484 -11.18 -8.99 1.49
N TYR A 485 -10.70 -7.81 1.11
CA TYR A 485 -9.72 -7.07 1.89
C TYR A 485 -10.46 -6.17 2.88
N VAL A 486 -10.13 -6.33 4.15
CA VAL A 486 -10.83 -5.73 5.28
C VAL A 486 -9.92 -4.65 5.90
N PRO A 487 -10.34 -3.37 5.91
CA PRO A 487 -9.55 -2.23 6.40
C PRO A 487 -9.47 -2.21 7.94
N THR A 488 -8.81 -3.22 8.52
CA THR A 488 -8.70 -3.39 9.97
C THR A 488 -7.86 -2.31 10.62
N HIS A 489 -6.80 -1.81 9.97
CA HIS A 489 -6.05 -0.68 10.50
C HIS A 489 -6.83 0.64 10.44
N ALA A 490 -7.70 0.84 9.42
CA ALA A 490 -8.60 1.99 9.43
C ALA A 490 -9.61 1.90 10.59
N LEU A 491 -10.13 0.72 10.90
CA LEU A 491 -10.96 0.49 12.09
C LEU A 491 -10.18 0.81 13.38
N ARG A 492 -8.92 0.39 13.50
CA ARG A 492 -8.04 0.76 14.63
C ARG A 492 -7.87 2.28 14.73
N LEU A 493 -7.65 2.97 13.60
CA LEU A 493 -7.57 4.42 13.58
C LEU A 493 -8.85 5.06 14.12
N MET A 494 -10.03 4.59 13.70
CA MET A 494 -11.30 5.12 14.21
C MET A 494 -11.44 4.93 15.73
N HIS A 495 -11.00 3.80 16.27
CA HIS A 495 -10.95 3.57 17.73
C HIS A 495 -9.98 4.51 18.42
N THR A 496 -8.78 4.70 17.87
CA THR A 496 -7.80 5.64 18.42
C THR A 496 -8.32 7.07 18.41
N LEU A 497 -9.00 7.50 17.34
CA LEU A 497 -9.62 8.81 17.26
C LEU A 497 -10.75 8.98 18.27
N HIS A 498 -11.59 7.96 18.47
CA HIS A 498 -12.65 8.00 19.48
C HIS A 498 -12.09 8.10 20.91
N ARG A 499 -11.05 7.32 21.21
CA ARG A 499 -10.44 7.24 22.55
C ARG A 499 -9.57 8.46 22.87
N CYS A 500 -8.71 8.85 21.94
CA CYS A 500 -7.65 9.84 22.18
C CYS A 500 -8.05 11.24 21.73
N PHE A 501 -9.00 11.39 20.81
CA PHE A 501 -9.43 12.69 20.29
C PHE A 501 -10.96 12.83 20.32
N PRO A 502 -11.63 12.74 21.49
CA PRO A 502 -13.08 12.66 21.58
C PRO A 502 -13.84 13.81 20.88
N GLN A 503 -13.24 15.00 20.75
CA GLN A 503 -13.84 16.17 20.11
C GLN A 503 -13.30 16.46 18.70
N HIS A 504 -12.65 15.48 18.05
CA HIS A 504 -12.08 15.67 16.71
C HIS A 504 -13.14 15.96 15.64
N ARG A 505 -12.74 16.71 14.61
CA ARG A 505 -13.40 16.78 13.30
C ARG A 505 -12.46 16.23 12.23
N LEU A 506 -12.88 15.19 11.53
CA LEU A 506 -12.09 14.58 10.47
C LEU A 506 -12.21 15.36 9.17
N VAL A 507 -11.05 15.51 8.54
CA VAL A 507 -10.88 16.02 7.16
C VAL A 507 -9.98 15.02 6.45
N MET A 508 -10.56 14.09 5.73
CA MET A 508 -9.80 13.05 5.04
C MET A 508 -10.05 13.08 3.56
N SER A 509 -9.04 12.73 2.77
CA SER A 509 -9.16 12.55 1.32
C SER A 509 -8.34 11.35 0.90
N ASP A 510 -8.92 10.48 0.07
CA ASP A 510 -8.27 9.27 -0.39
C ASP A 510 -8.92 8.74 -1.68
N PHE A 511 -8.24 7.83 -2.38
CA PHE A 511 -8.73 7.20 -3.60
C PHE A 511 -9.91 6.28 -3.32
N ASP A 512 -11.03 6.43 -4.03
CA ASP A 512 -12.20 5.55 -3.92
C ASP A 512 -12.10 4.33 -4.84
N THR A 513 -11.32 4.45 -5.92
CA THR A 513 -11.18 3.46 -6.98
C THR A 513 -9.75 3.46 -7.51
N LEU A 514 -9.21 2.25 -7.70
CA LEU A 514 -7.87 2.03 -8.22
C LEU A 514 -7.93 1.12 -9.47
N PRO A 515 -7.27 1.51 -10.58
CA PRO A 515 -7.08 0.62 -11.72
C PRO A 515 -6.08 -0.50 -11.34
N ASP A 516 -6.13 -1.63 -12.06
CA ASP A 516 -5.15 -2.72 -11.94
C ASP A 516 -4.98 -3.33 -10.53
N ALA A 517 -6.02 -3.21 -9.69
CA ALA A 517 -6.05 -3.85 -8.38
C ALA A 517 -6.02 -5.39 -8.47
N LEU A 518 -5.54 -6.03 -7.41
CA LEU A 518 -5.58 -7.48 -7.27
C LEU A 518 -7.02 -8.01 -7.37
N VAL A 519 -7.15 -9.31 -7.62
CA VAL A 519 -8.47 -9.96 -7.60
C VAL A 519 -9.05 -9.86 -6.19
N GLY A 520 -10.27 -9.34 -6.06
CA GLY A 520 -10.99 -9.30 -4.78
C GLY A 520 -11.83 -8.04 -4.59
N THR A 521 -12.50 -7.95 -3.44
CA THR A 521 -13.22 -6.73 -3.01
C THR A 521 -12.32 -5.86 -2.14
N ASN A 522 -12.28 -4.55 -2.40
CA ASN A 522 -11.36 -3.58 -1.80
C ASN A 522 -9.88 -3.98 -1.96
N ALA A 523 -9.55 -4.68 -3.05
CA ALA A 523 -8.22 -5.22 -3.25
C ALA A 523 -7.17 -4.12 -3.47
N PRO A 524 -5.93 -4.32 -3.02
CA PRO A 524 -4.87 -3.34 -3.20
C PRO A 524 -4.38 -3.35 -4.63
N VAL A 525 -3.74 -2.25 -5.02
CA VAL A 525 -2.73 -2.27 -6.06
C VAL A 525 -1.39 -2.54 -5.38
N VAL A 526 -0.63 -3.47 -5.96
CA VAL A 526 0.73 -3.77 -5.52
C VAL A 526 1.64 -3.50 -6.70
N GLN A 527 2.58 -2.58 -6.53
CA GLN A 527 3.42 -2.14 -7.64
C GLN A 527 4.83 -1.77 -7.19
N THR A 528 5.75 -1.84 -8.13
CA THR A 528 7.10 -1.30 -7.96
C THR A 528 7.49 -0.51 -9.20
N ARG A 529 8.35 0.48 -9.03
CA ARG A 529 8.88 1.25 -10.15
C ARG A 529 10.20 0.64 -10.61
N PHE A 530 10.27 0.28 -11.88
CA PHE A 530 11.48 -0.25 -12.51
C PHE A 530 11.77 0.50 -13.80
N GLN A 531 12.97 1.10 -13.90
CA GLN A 531 13.41 1.89 -15.06
C GLN A 531 12.40 2.98 -15.50
N GLY A 532 11.82 3.70 -14.53
CA GLY A 532 10.85 4.77 -14.78
C GLY A 532 9.42 4.29 -15.10
N ALA A 533 9.19 2.97 -15.20
CA ALA A 533 7.86 2.41 -15.42
C ALA A 533 7.29 1.79 -14.13
N MET A 534 6.00 2.03 -13.89
CA MET A 534 5.26 1.35 -12.83
C MET A 534 4.89 -0.06 -13.30
N ILE A 535 5.30 -1.07 -12.54
CA ILE A 535 5.03 -2.47 -12.83
C ILE A 535 4.11 -3.01 -11.72
N PRO A 536 2.82 -3.25 -12.02
CA PRO A 536 1.93 -3.92 -11.09
C PRO A 536 2.27 -5.42 -11.01
N VAL A 537 2.07 -6.00 -9.83
CA VAL A 537 2.22 -7.44 -9.59
C VAL A 537 0.90 -8.07 -9.18
N SER A 538 0.80 -9.39 -9.33
CA SER A 538 -0.44 -10.15 -9.14
C SER A 538 -0.66 -10.68 -7.71
N THR A 539 0.21 -10.33 -6.76
CA THR A 539 0.12 -10.78 -5.37
C THR A 539 0.68 -9.73 -4.41
N TYR A 540 0.15 -9.70 -3.18
CA TYR A 540 0.74 -8.92 -2.09
C TYR A 540 1.88 -9.68 -1.38
N LEU A 541 2.09 -10.96 -1.69
CA LEU A 541 3.20 -11.78 -1.18
C LEU A 541 4.51 -11.38 -1.88
N VAL A 542 5.03 -10.22 -1.51
CA VAL A 542 6.17 -9.58 -2.16
C VAL A 542 7.33 -9.41 -1.19
N LEU A 543 8.54 -9.27 -1.73
CA LEU A 543 9.71 -9.02 -0.89
C LEU A 543 9.53 -7.70 -0.12
N GLN A 544 9.58 -7.79 1.21
CA GLN A 544 9.28 -6.66 2.10
C GLN A 544 10.22 -5.49 1.80
N GLY A 545 9.62 -4.31 1.61
CA GLY A 545 10.33 -3.05 1.39
C GLY A 545 10.53 -2.59 -0.05
N TYR A 546 10.09 -3.37 -1.04
CA TYR A 546 10.35 -3.08 -2.47
C TYR A 546 9.12 -2.66 -3.27
N PHE A 547 7.95 -2.95 -2.73
CA PHE A 547 6.67 -2.75 -3.40
C PHE A 547 5.84 -1.83 -2.56
N ASP A 548 5.23 -0.88 -3.23
CA ASP A 548 4.14 -0.12 -2.66
C ASP A 548 2.87 -0.97 -2.68
N ILE A 549 2.10 -0.85 -1.60
CA ILE A 549 0.84 -1.54 -1.39
C ILE A 549 -0.15 -0.49 -0.89
N PHE A 550 -1.19 -0.25 -1.68
CA PHE A 550 -2.19 0.75 -1.37
C PHE A 550 -3.58 0.31 -1.81
N PHE A 551 -4.59 0.70 -1.05
CA PHE A 551 -5.95 0.19 -1.10
C PHE A 551 -6.94 1.27 -1.52
N PRO A 552 -7.99 0.94 -2.28
CA PRO A 552 -9.10 1.86 -2.49
C PRO A 552 -9.90 2.00 -1.19
N THR A 553 -10.23 3.24 -0.82
CA THR A 553 -11.04 3.57 0.35
C THR A 553 -12.53 3.46 0.03
N ASN A 554 -13.21 2.50 0.65
CA ASN A 554 -14.66 2.41 0.59
C ASN A 554 -15.30 3.39 1.60
N PHE A 555 -15.56 4.62 1.16
CA PHE A 555 -16.14 5.68 2.00
C PHE A 555 -17.53 5.36 2.58
N ALA A 556 -18.30 4.49 1.93
CA ALA A 556 -19.59 4.04 2.45
C ALA A 556 -19.40 3.12 3.67
N HIS A 557 -18.46 2.16 3.60
CA HIS A 557 -18.09 1.32 4.72
C HIS A 557 -17.45 2.15 5.84
N LEU A 558 -16.52 3.05 5.50
CA LEU A 558 -15.86 3.94 6.46
C LEU A 558 -16.87 4.79 7.23
N LYS A 559 -17.88 5.34 6.55
CA LYS A 559 -18.98 6.08 7.20
C LYS A 559 -19.75 5.22 8.20
N HIS A 560 -20.02 3.96 7.86
CA HIS A 560 -20.71 3.03 8.76
C HIS A 560 -19.87 2.70 9.98
N VAL A 561 -18.59 2.36 9.77
CA VAL A 561 -17.62 2.08 10.84
C VAL A 561 -17.47 3.29 11.76
N TYR A 562 -17.22 4.47 11.20
CA TYR A 562 -17.06 5.71 11.97
C TYR A 562 -18.29 6.00 12.84
N LYS A 563 -19.50 5.92 12.27
CA LYS A 563 -20.74 6.11 13.05
C LYS A 563 -20.92 5.04 14.13
N SER A 564 -20.60 3.78 13.84
CA SER A 564 -20.72 2.68 14.81
C SER A 564 -19.78 2.88 16.00
N VAL A 565 -18.50 3.18 15.73
CA VAL A 565 -17.46 3.38 16.75
C VAL A 565 -17.76 4.59 17.62
N LEU A 566 -18.21 5.72 17.03
CA LEU A 566 -18.51 6.94 17.79
C LEU A 566 -19.89 6.94 18.46
N SER A 567 -20.80 6.05 18.08
CA SER A 567 -22.16 5.94 18.65
C SER A 567 -22.53 4.49 18.98
N PRO A 568 -21.79 3.83 19.89
CA PRO A 568 -21.94 2.40 20.17
C PRO A 568 -23.33 2.04 20.73
N GLY A 569 -24.05 3.03 21.30
CA GLY A 569 -25.37 2.83 21.91
C GLY A 569 -26.56 2.74 20.96
N LYS A 570 -26.45 3.13 19.68
CA LYS A 570 -27.60 3.14 18.73
C LYS A 570 -27.57 2.02 17.68
N ALA A 571 -26.38 1.50 17.34
CA ALA A 571 -26.25 0.48 16.30
C ALA A 571 -26.92 -0.86 16.66
N ARG A 572 -26.99 -1.21 17.95
CA ARG A 572 -27.65 -2.44 18.42
C ARG A 572 -29.19 -2.43 18.30
N SER A 573 -29.82 -1.27 18.06
CA SER A 573 -31.28 -1.16 17.90
C SER A 573 -31.73 -1.03 16.43
N ALA A 574 -30.80 -0.83 15.49
CA ALA A 574 -31.13 -0.59 14.08
C ALA A 574 -31.67 -1.83 13.35
N GLY A 575 -31.56 -3.03 13.94
CA GLY A 575 -32.12 -4.27 13.40
C GLY A 575 -33.63 -4.46 13.60
N LYS A 576 -34.35 -3.56 14.29
CA LYS A 576 -35.79 -3.72 14.58
C LYS A 576 -36.71 -2.54 14.30
N GLU A 577 -36.21 -1.38 13.84
CA GLU A 577 -37.06 -0.19 13.63
C GLU A 577 -37.10 0.25 12.15
N PHE A 578 -37.47 -0.67 11.25
CA PHE A 578 -37.86 -0.30 9.87
C PHE A 578 -39.34 0.13 9.76
N PHE A 579 -40.09 0.11 10.88
CA PHE A 579 -41.46 0.63 10.95
C PHE A 579 -41.67 1.42 12.25
N SER A 580 -41.40 2.73 12.25
CA SER A 580 -42.24 3.63 13.03
C SER A 580 -42.26 5.02 12.41
N SER A 581 -43.47 5.46 12.08
CA SER A 581 -43.79 6.76 11.49
C SER A 581 -44.10 7.78 12.59
N HIS A 582 -43.60 9.01 12.38
CA HIS A 582 -44.19 10.29 12.80
C HIS A 582 -44.63 10.45 14.26
N PHE A 583 -43.86 11.18 15.09
CA PHE A 583 -44.34 12.23 16.02
C PHE A 583 -43.15 12.99 16.64
N PRO A 584 -43.12 14.35 16.66
CA PRO A 584 -42.11 15.11 17.38
C PRO A 584 -42.59 15.36 18.82
N GLY A 585 -42.10 14.56 19.76
CA GLY A 585 -42.36 14.72 21.20
C GLY A 585 -41.11 15.19 21.93
N ALA A 586 -41.21 16.34 22.61
CA ALA A 586 -40.18 16.97 23.41
C ALA A 586 -39.75 16.13 24.62
N GLY A 587 -38.45 16.20 24.96
CA GLY A 587 -37.94 15.86 26.31
C GLY A 587 -36.64 15.05 26.31
N GLY A 588 -35.52 15.68 26.64
CA GLY A 588 -34.26 15.00 26.96
C GLY A 588 -33.01 15.78 26.55
N ALA A 589 -32.65 16.80 27.33
CA ALA A 589 -31.41 17.56 27.19
C ALA A 589 -30.20 16.67 27.55
N GLY A 590 -29.62 16.04 26.54
CA GLY A 590 -28.42 15.21 26.62
C GLY A 590 -28.11 14.48 25.30
N GLY A 591 -28.64 14.99 24.18
CA GLY A 591 -28.50 14.34 22.88
C GLY A 591 -27.09 14.49 22.35
N ALA A 592 -26.35 13.40 22.28
CA ALA A 592 -25.18 13.28 21.42
C ALA A 592 -25.58 13.76 20.01
N ARG A 593 -25.12 14.96 19.66
CA ARG A 593 -25.38 15.59 18.36
C ARG A 593 -24.86 14.63 17.30
N GLU A 594 -25.74 14.06 16.47
CA GLU A 594 -25.31 13.15 15.42
C GLU A 594 -24.32 13.91 14.52
N ARG A 595 -23.06 13.47 14.48
CA ARG A 595 -22.05 14.11 13.64
C ARG A 595 -22.49 13.96 12.19
N ASN A 596 -22.61 15.09 11.51
CA ASN A 596 -23.09 15.11 10.13
C ASN A 596 -21.94 14.76 9.19
N VAL A 597 -21.73 13.46 9.02
CA VAL A 597 -20.68 12.93 8.13
C VAL A 597 -21.09 13.12 6.67
N LYS A 598 -20.28 13.90 5.95
CA LYS A 598 -20.45 14.22 4.53
C LYS A 598 -19.32 13.57 3.73
N VAL A 599 -19.70 13.01 2.58
CA VAL A 599 -18.76 12.52 1.58
C VAL A 599 -18.95 13.35 0.33
N TYR A 600 -17.88 13.95 -0.16
CA TYR A 600 -17.87 14.76 -1.38
C TYR A 600 -16.93 14.13 -2.40
N SER A 601 -17.24 14.25 -3.70
CA SER A 601 -16.24 13.98 -4.73
C SER A 601 -15.11 15.02 -4.63
N HIS A 602 -13.92 14.65 -5.13
CA HIS A 602 -12.77 15.56 -5.19
C HIS A 602 -13.10 16.92 -5.81
N ALA A 603 -13.71 16.91 -7.00
CA ALA A 603 -14.10 18.13 -7.70
C ALA A 603 -15.09 18.98 -6.89
N ALA A 604 -16.12 18.37 -6.29
CA ALA A 604 -17.14 19.11 -5.55
C ALA A 604 -16.58 19.82 -4.31
N PHE A 605 -15.56 19.24 -3.66
CA PHE A 605 -14.87 19.90 -2.56
C PHE A 605 -14.05 21.09 -3.06
N LEU A 606 -13.28 20.90 -4.13
CA LEU A 606 -12.37 21.93 -4.65
C LEU A 606 -13.09 23.07 -5.35
N GLU A 607 -14.19 22.82 -6.06
CA GLU A 607 -15.04 23.87 -6.63
C GLU A 607 -15.60 24.81 -5.55
N ARG A 608 -15.77 24.29 -4.32
CA ARG A 608 -16.31 25.07 -3.21
C ARG A 608 -15.26 25.91 -2.48
N TYR A 609 -14.04 25.41 -2.37
CA TYR A 609 -13.01 26.01 -1.51
C TYR A 609 -11.74 26.45 -2.23
N ALA A 610 -11.40 25.86 -3.38
CA ALA A 610 -10.23 26.25 -4.16
C ALA A 610 -10.51 27.49 -5.03
N GLN A 611 -9.42 28.15 -5.46
CA GLN A 611 -9.48 29.18 -6.50
C GLN A 611 -9.26 28.51 -7.85
N THR A 612 -10.28 27.82 -8.36
CA THR A 612 -10.18 27.00 -9.57
C THR A 612 -9.75 27.80 -10.80
N GLU A 613 -10.08 29.09 -10.84
CA GLU A 613 -9.76 29.98 -11.97
C GLU A 613 -8.25 30.17 -12.13
N LYS A 614 -7.46 30.07 -11.06
CA LYS A 614 -6.01 30.24 -11.12
C LYS A 614 -5.26 29.03 -11.69
N LEU A 615 -5.92 27.88 -11.75
CA LEU A 615 -5.36 26.61 -12.21
C LEU A 615 -6.01 26.14 -13.50
N GLN A 616 -6.84 26.98 -14.11
CA GLN A 616 -7.45 26.71 -15.40
C GLN A 616 -6.41 26.83 -16.51
N LEU A 617 -6.37 25.84 -17.40
CA LEU A 617 -5.48 25.83 -18.56
C LEU A 617 -6.08 26.66 -19.70
N ARG A 618 -5.30 26.92 -20.76
CA ARG A 618 -5.75 27.77 -21.88
C ARG A 618 -6.96 27.21 -22.65
N ASP A 619 -7.11 25.89 -22.70
CA ASP A 619 -8.27 25.24 -23.31
C ASP A 619 -9.51 25.20 -22.39
N GLY A 620 -9.40 25.76 -21.18
CA GLY A 620 -10.46 25.80 -20.19
C GLY A 620 -10.55 24.57 -19.29
N SER A 621 -9.73 23.54 -19.52
CA SER A 621 -9.63 22.37 -18.64
C SER A 621 -8.97 22.73 -17.30
N ASN A 622 -9.13 21.88 -16.28
CA ASN A 622 -8.59 22.16 -14.95
C ASN A 622 -8.04 20.88 -14.29
N PRO A 623 -6.71 20.68 -14.34
CA PRO A 623 -6.08 19.48 -13.78
C PRO A 623 -6.30 19.33 -12.28
N LEU A 624 -6.55 20.43 -11.55
CA LEU A 624 -6.88 20.38 -10.12
C LEU A 624 -8.15 19.54 -9.84
N LEU A 625 -9.12 19.59 -10.75
CA LEU A 625 -10.41 18.92 -10.61
C LEU A 625 -10.43 17.53 -11.27
N SER A 626 -9.78 17.39 -12.42
CA SER A 626 -9.85 16.17 -13.24
C SER A 626 -8.86 15.09 -12.81
N TRP A 627 -7.68 15.47 -12.32
CA TRP A 627 -6.57 14.51 -12.22
C TRP A 627 -6.70 13.50 -11.08
N TYR A 628 -7.31 13.92 -9.97
CA TYR A 628 -7.64 13.07 -8.83
C TYR A 628 -9.16 12.85 -8.75
N ALA A 629 -9.82 12.69 -9.91
CA ALA A 629 -11.27 12.48 -9.97
C ALA A 629 -11.73 11.18 -9.30
N ASN A 630 -10.83 10.21 -9.13
CA ASN A 630 -11.01 8.98 -8.36
C ASN A 630 -10.70 9.15 -6.86
N ALA A 631 -10.58 10.39 -6.35
CA ALA A 631 -10.49 10.67 -4.93
C ALA A 631 -11.82 11.20 -4.39
N SER A 632 -12.06 10.99 -3.10
CA SER A 632 -13.21 11.50 -2.39
C SER A 632 -12.82 12.05 -1.02
N TRP A 633 -13.60 13.02 -0.55
CA TRP A 633 -13.41 13.69 0.72
C TRP A 633 -14.39 13.18 1.76
N PHE A 634 -13.90 12.89 2.96
CA PHE A 634 -14.68 12.51 4.13
C PHE A 634 -14.56 13.61 5.20
N LEU A 635 -15.68 14.24 5.52
CA LEU A 635 -15.78 15.37 6.45
C LEU A 635 -16.78 15.05 7.58
N SER A 636 -16.42 15.25 8.85
CA SER A 636 -17.26 14.86 10.01
C SER A 636 -17.82 16.00 10.85
#